data_AF-A0A381NNI9-F1
#
_entry.id   AF-A0A381NNI9-F1
#
_cell.length_a   1.000
_cell.length_b   1.000
_cell.length_c   1.000
_cell.angle_alpha   90.00
_cell.angle_beta   90.00
_cell.angle_gamma   90.00
#
_symmetry.space_group_name_H-M   'P 1'
#
loop_
_entity.id
_entity.type
_entity.pdbx_description
1 polymer ?
#
loop_
_entity_poly.entity_id
_entity_poly.type
_entity_poly.pdbx_seq_one_letter_code
_entity_poly.pdbx_strand_id
1 'polypeptide(L)'
;MLKPYFIFYVTVMISLSACSSTVHDFPQQSFRSRLSEGDGHMGWSLNYFDSWQKELQPRYLQLAERHTIAAIKLFTHLESDTSPRISEYYVVRERRTRSCRLLAELQFAAGNHGHKLSSRTPDGCMYF
;
A
#
# COMPACT_ATOMS: atom_id res chain seq x y z
N MET A 1 3.96 -45.26 35.01
CA MET A 1 2.49 -45.09 34.89
C MET A 1 2.17 -43.60 34.95
N LEU A 2 1.92 -42.98 33.79
CA LEU A 2 1.55 -41.56 33.72
C LEU A 2 0.12 -41.41 34.25
N LYS A 3 -0.09 -40.66 35.33
CA LYS A 3 -1.43 -40.47 35.91
C LYS A 3 -2.31 -39.68 34.94
N PRO A 4 -3.56 -40.11 34.67
CA PRO A 4 -4.44 -39.48 33.67
C PRO A 4 -4.74 -38.00 33.97
N TYR A 5 -4.70 -37.60 35.24
CA TYR A 5 -4.84 -36.19 35.65
C TYR A 5 -3.75 -35.29 35.08
N PHE A 6 -2.52 -35.78 34.93
CA PHE A 6 -1.40 -34.98 34.41
C PHE A 6 -1.58 -34.64 32.92
N ILE A 7 -2.14 -35.57 32.15
CA ILE A 7 -2.45 -35.37 30.73
C ILE A 7 -3.53 -34.29 30.58
N PHE A 8 -4.56 -34.33 31.42
CA PHE A 8 -5.66 -33.35 31.41
C PHE A 8 -5.17 -31.92 31.70
N TYR A 9 -4.29 -31.74 32.69
CA TYR A 9 -3.73 -30.42 32.98
C TYR A 9 -2.89 -29.88 31.81
N VAL A 10 -2.13 -30.73 31.14
CA VAL A 10 -1.32 -30.33 29.98
C VAL A 10 -2.19 -29.93 28.79
N THR A 11 -3.28 -30.67 28.48
CA THR A 11 -4.20 -30.28 27.40
C THR A 11 -4.99 -29.00 27.71
N VAL A 12 -5.33 -28.75 28.96
CA VAL A 12 -5.97 -27.47 29.38
C VAL A 12 -4.99 -26.30 29.23
N MET A 13 -3.73 -26.47 29.62
CA MET A 13 -2.72 -25.42 29.49
C MET A 13 -2.37 -25.11 28.02
N ILE A 14 -2.35 -26.12 27.14
CA ILE A 14 -2.11 -25.93 25.69
C ILE A 14 -3.31 -25.26 25.01
N SER A 15 -4.54 -25.57 25.42
CA SER A 15 -5.73 -24.93 24.85
C SER A 15 -5.90 -23.47 25.29
N LEU A 16 -5.43 -23.10 26.49
CA LEU A 16 -5.43 -21.71 26.95
C LEU A 16 -4.38 -20.82 26.25
N SER A 17 -3.23 -21.38 25.84
CA SER A 17 -2.19 -20.61 25.13
C SER A 17 -2.49 -20.38 23.64
N ALA A 18 -3.39 -21.16 23.05
CA ALA A 18 -3.79 -21.01 21.65
C ALA A 18 -4.70 -19.79 21.37
N CYS A 19 -5.35 -19.22 22.38
CA CYS A 19 -6.17 -18.01 22.24
C CYS A 19 -5.39 -16.71 22.49
N SER A 20 -4.12 -16.78 22.88
CA SER A 20 -3.26 -15.59 23.08
C SER A 20 -2.53 -15.19 21.78
N SER A 21 -3.15 -15.40 20.63
CA SER A 21 -2.80 -14.64 19.43
C SER A 21 -3.25 -13.20 19.70
N THR A 22 -2.32 -12.34 20.11
CA THR A 22 -2.52 -10.90 20.05
C THR A 22 -2.82 -10.55 18.60
N VAL A 23 -4.10 -10.46 18.26
CA VAL A 23 -4.52 -9.80 17.03
C VAL A 23 -4.06 -8.36 17.21
N HIS A 24 -2.98 -7.98 16.54
CA HIS A 24 -2.57 -6.59 16.46
C HIS A 24 -3.60 -5.86 15.58
N ASP A 25 -4.81 -5.64 16.12
CA ASP A 25 -5.88 -4.87 15.47
C ASP A 25 -5.56 -3.37 15.41
N PHE A 26 -4.50 -2.93 16.08
CA PHE A 26 -4.03 -1.54 16.03
C PHE A 26 -2.79 -1.40 15.15
N PRO A 27 -2.83 -0.53 14.13
CA PRO A 27 -1.66 -0.24 13.31
C PRO A 27 -0.52 0.29 14.19
N GLN A 28 0.65 -0.36 14.12
CA GLN A 28 1.82 0.03 14.92
C GLN A 28 2.38 1.41 14.55
N GLN A 29 2.12 1.87 13.33
CA GLN A 29 2.57 3.17 12.84
C GLN A 29 1.46 4.21 12.90
N SER A 30 1.82 5.44 13.27
CA SER A 30 0.89 6.57 13.26
C SER A 30 0.38 6.88 11.85
N PHE A 31 -0.82 7.48 11.77
CA PHE A 31 -1.39 7.97 10.51
C PHE A 31 -0.38 8.83 9.73
N ARG A 32 0.28 9.78 10.40
CA ARG A 32 1.26 10.68 9.78
C ARG A 32 2.46 9.94 9.20
N SER A 33 2.95 8.91 9.89
CA SER A 33 4.07 8.09 9.39
C SER A 33 3.69 7.37 8.10
N ARG A 34 2.52 6.71 8.10
CA ARG A 34 2.00 5.97 6.95
C ARG A 34 1.68 6.89 5.77
N LEU A 35 1.11 8.07 6.06
CA LEU A 35 0.87 9.10 5.05
C LEU A 35 2.18 9.56 4.41
N SER A 36 3.19 9.85 5.25
CA SER A 36 4.53 10.28 4.79
C SER A 36 5.24 9.20 3.97
N GLU A 37 5.03 7.92 4.28
CA GLU A 37 5.57 6.81 3.49
C GLU A 37 4.97 6.81 2.08
N GLY A 38 3.64 6.92 1.97
CA GLY A 38 2.95 7.05 0.69
C GLY A 38 3.39 8.29 -0.10
N ASP A 39 3.50 9.44 0.56
CA ASP A 39 3.99 10.69 -0.03
C ASP A 39 5.45 10.53 -0.53
N GLY A 40 6.29 9.79 0.21
CA GLY A 40 7.66 9.48 -0.20
C GLY A 40 7.70 8.64 -1.48
N HIS A 41 6.86 7.61 -1.59
CA HIS A 41 6.71 6.85 -2.83
C HIS A 41 6.24 7.74 -3.99
N MET A 42 5.27 8.62 -3.75
CA MET A 42 4.80 9.57 -4.77
C MET A 42 5.91 10.52 -5.24
N GLY A 43 6.75 11.01 -4.32
CA GLY A 43 7.91 11.84 -4.66
C GLY A 43 8.91 11.10 -5.54
N TRP A 44 9.23 9.85 -5.21
CA TRP A 44 10.08 9.01 -6.07
C TRP A 44 9.48 8.78 -7.45
N SER A 45 8.17 8.53 -7.54
CA SER A 45 7.49 8.35 -8.81
C SER A 45 7.65 9.55 -9.74
N LEU A 46 7.44 10.76 -9.22
CA LEU A 46 7.56 12.00 -9.99
C LEU A 46 8.99 12.22 -10.46
N ASN A 47 9.97 12.01 -9.59
CA ASN A 47 11.38 12.15 -9.93
C ASN A 47 11.78 11.17 -11.05
N TYR A 48 11.41 9.90 -10.94
CA TYR A 48 11.71 8.92 -11.99
C TYR A 48 10.95 9.19 -13.28
N PHE A 49 9.72 9.71 -13.20
CA PHE A 49 8.98 10.07 -14.40
C PHE A 49 9.63 11.23 -15.14
N ASP A 50 10.08 12.26 -14.43
CA ASP A 50 10.83 13.39 -14.99
C ASP A 50 12.17 12.92 -15.61
N SER A 51 12.93 12.06 -14.92
CA SER A 51 14.14 11.45 -15.49
C SER A 51 13.84 10.66 -16.77
N TRP A 52 12.75 9.90 -16.80
CA TRP A 52 12.34 9.17 -17.99
C TRP A 52 11.94 10.11 -19.14
N GLN A 53 11.20 11.18 -18.88
CA GLN A 53 10.83 12.14 -19.93
C GLN A 53 12.04 12.81 -20.59
N LYS A 54 13.14 12.99 -19.84
CA LYS A 54 14.38 13.59 -20.35
C LYS A 54 15.24 12.62 -21.14
N GLU A 55 15.38 11.39 -20.66
CA GLU A 55 16.37 10.43 -21.20
C GLU A 55 15.76 9.24 -21.93
N LEU A 56 14.44 9.06 -21.83
CA LEU A 56 13.66 7.93 -22.36
C LEU A 56 14.17 6.54 -21.93
N GLN A 57 14.97 6.46 -20.85
CA GLN A 57 15.48 5.19 -20.36
C GLN A 57 14.35 4.35 -19.72
N PRO A 58 14.03 3.15 -20.24
CA PRO A 58 12.89 2.35 -19.78
C PRO A 58 12.92 2.01 -18.29
N ARG A 59 14.12 1.95 -17.69
CA ARG A 59 14.29 1.67 -16.26
C ARG A 59 13.62 2.72 -15.37
N TYR A 60 13.72 4.00 -15.72
CA TYR A 60 13.09 5.06 -14.94
C TYR A 60 11.57 5.00 -15.02
N LEU A 61 11.02 4.67 -16.19
CA LEU A 61 9.59 4.46 -16.36
C LEU A 61 9.07 3.30 -15.48
N GLN A 62 9.80 2.18 -15.40
CA GLN A 62 9.46 1.06 -14.53
C GLN A 62 9.55 1.42 -13.04
N LEU A 63 10.55 2.20 -12.64
CA LEU A 63 10.66 2.69 -11.26
C LEU A 63 9.51 3.64 -10.92
N ALA A 64 9.16 4.56 -11.82
CA ALA A 64 8.03 5.45 -11.66
C ALA A 64 6.71 4.68 -11.49
N GLU A 65 6.46 3.67 -12.35
CA GLU A 65 5.31 2.78 -12.23
C GLU A 65 5.27 2.09 -10.85
N ARG A 66 6.38 1.45 -10.45
CA ARG A 66 6.46 0.68 -9.21
C ARG A 66 6.19 1.53 -7.97
N HIS A 67 6.81 2.71 -7.89
CA HIS A 67 6.61 3.62 -6.77
C HIS A 67 5.18 4.18 -6.77
N THR A 68 4.57 4.41 -7.93
CA THR A 68 3.20 4.94 -8.01
C THR A 68 2.19 3.91 -7.49
N ILE A 69 2.36 2.64 -7.88
CA ILE A 69 1.53 1.54 -7.38
C ILE A 69 1.70 1.36 -5.87
N ALA A 70 2.93 1.47 -5.36
CA ALA A 70 3.18 1.38 -3.92
C ALA A 70 2.46 2.50 -3.16
N ALA A 71 2.54 3.75 -3.65
CA ALA A 71 1.80 4.88 -3.08
C ALA A 71 0.29 4.63 -3.08
N ILE A 72 -0.28 4.19 -4.21
CA ILE A 72 -1.72 3.86 -4.31
C ILE A 72 -2.13 2.83 -3.27
N LYS A 73 -1.36 1.74 -3.12
CA LYS A 73 -1.65 0.69 -2.13
C LYS A 73 -1.61 1.23 -0.70
N LEU A 74 -0.57 1.98 -0.36
CA LEU A 74 -0.43 2.59 0.97
C LEU A 74 -1.59 3.52 1.29
N PHE A 75 -1.98 4.39 0.34
CA PHE A 75 -3.12 5.28 0.52
C PHE A 75 -4.46 4.52 0.57
N THR A 76 -4.66 3.47 -0.23
CA THR A 76 -5.87 2.65 -0.14
C THR A 76 -6.01 2.00 1.24
N HIS A 77 -4.94 1.42 1.78
CA HIS A 77 -4.94 0.85 3.13
C HIS A 77 -5.12 1.92 4.22
N LEU A 78 -4.51 3.09 4.05
CA LEU A 78 -4.67 4.16 5.02
C LEU A 78 -6.10 4.75 4.98
N GLU A 79 -6.72 4.84 3.80
CA GLU A 79 -8.13 5.25 3.65
C GLU A 79 -9.08 4.23 4.28
N SER A 80 -8.83 2.92 4.12
CA SER A 80 -9.66 1.88 4.75
C SER A 80 -9.60 1.90 6.28
N ASP A 81 -8.44 2.26 6.83
CA ASP A 81 -8.22 2.34 8.28
C ASP A 81 -8.75 3.64 8.89
N THR A 82 -9.21 4.58 8.04
CA THR A 82 -9.65 5.91 8.46
C THR A 82 -11.16 6.05 8.29
N SER A 83 -11.85 6.61 9.28
CA SER A 83 -13.30 6.82 9.18
C SER A 83 -13.64 7.96 8.21
N PRO A 84 -14.64 7.83 7.33
CA PRO A 84 -15.14 8.93 6.49
C PRO A 84 -15.66 10.15 7.27
N ARG A 85 -15.80 10.03 8.60
CA ARG A 85 -16.28 11.10 9.49
C ARG A 85 -15.18 12.07 9.93
N ILE A 86 -13.90 11.78 9.63
CA ILE A 86 -12.76 12.62 10.01
C ILE A 86 -12.03 13.14 8.78
N SER A 87 -11.39 14.30 8.91
CA SER A 87 -10.74 15.03 7.80
C SER A 87 -9.65 14.22 7.09
N GLU A 88 -8.94 13.40 7.85
CA GLU A 88 -7.82 12.56 7.43
C GLU A 88 -8.22 11.62 6.30
N TYR A 89 -9.46 11.13 6.32
CA TYR A 89 -10.00 10.27 5.27
C TYR A 89 -9.95 10.95 3.90
N TYR A 90 -10.35 12.22 3.85
CA TYR A 90 -10.41 12.99 2.60
C TYR A 90 -9.01 13.38 2.12
N VAL A 91 -8.08 13.63 3.04
CA VAL A 91 -6.67 13.87 2.69
C VAL A 91 -6.08 12.64 2.00
N VAL A 92 -6.25 11.45 2.59
CA VAL A 92 -5.72 10.21 2.01
C VAL A 92 -6.39 9.88 0.69
N ARG A 93 -7.71 10.04 0.61
CA ARG A 93 -8.46 9.85 -0.63
C ARG A 93 -7.96 10.75 -1.75
N GLU A 94 -7.72 12.03 -1.47
CA GLU A 94 -7.16 12.96 -2.45
C GLU A 94 -5.77 12.50 -2.92
N ARG A 95 -4.90 12.08 -2.00
CA ARG A 95 -3.57 11.54 -2.32
C ARG A 95 -3.66 10.31 -3.21
N ARG A 96 -4.53 9.34 -2.87
CA ARG A 96 -4.79 8.15 -3.70
C ARG A 96 -5.24 8.54 -5.10
N THR A 97 -6.25 9.42 -5.22
CA THR A 97 -6.78 9.85 -6.52
C THR A 97 -5.69 10.50 -7.38
N ARG A 98 -4.84 11.35 -6.79
CA ARG A 98 -3.69 11.94 -7.49
C ARG A 98 -2.69 10.88 -7.98
N SER A 99 -2.37 9.89 -7.16
CA SER A 99 -1.48 8.79 -7.56
C SER A 99 -2.07 7.93 -8.67
N CYS A 100 -3.38 7.65 -8.64
CA CYS A 100 -4.07 6.94 -9.72
C CYS A 100 -4.02 7.71 -11.04
N ARG A 101 -4.21 9.03 -10.99
CA ARG A 101 -4.07 9.90 -12.16
C ARG A 101 -2.64 9.86 -12.72
N LEU A 102 -1.62 9.96 -11.85
CA LEU A 102 -0.22 9.82 -12.28
C LEU A 102 0.05 8.47 -12.96
N LEU A 103 -0.53 7.38 -12.45
CA LEU A 103 -0.36 6.07 -13.08
C LEU A 103 -0.96 6.02 -14.49
N ALA A 104 -2.14 6.62 -14.69
CA ALA A 104 -2.72 6.75 -16.04
C ALA A 104 -1.85 7.62 -16.95
N GLU A 105 -1.32 8.74 -16.45
CA GLU A 105 -0.41 9.60 -17.20
C GLU A 105 0.88 8.86 -17.61
N LEU A 106 1.44 8.06 -16.70
CA LEU A 106 2.59 7.17 -16.97
C LEU A 106 2.26 6.16 -18.06
N GLN A 107 1.12 5.46 -17.96
CA GLN A 107 0.69 4.46 -18.93
C GLN A 107 0.43 5.06 -20.31
N PHE A 108 -0.20 6.24 -20.34
CA PHE A 108 -0.46 6.97 -21.58
C PHE A 108 0.84 7.44 -22.24
N ALA A 109 1.72 8.08 -21.46
CA ALA A 109 3.01 8.56 -21.98
C ALA A 109 3.89 7.41 -22.47
N ALA A 110 3.94 6.30 -21.72
CA ALA A 110 4.61 5.07 -22.12
C ALA A 110 4.10 4.56 -23.47
N GLY A 111 2.77 4.48 -23.63
CA GLY A 111 2.14 4.05 -24.88
C GLY A 111 2.52 4.93 -26.07
N ASN A 112 2.56 6.25 -25.89
CA ASN A 112 2.97 7.20 -26.93
C ASN A 112 4.44 7.02 -27.37
N HIS A 113 5.28 6.43 -26.52
CA HIS A 113 6.68 6.15 -26.82
C HIS A 113 6.93 4.66 -27.15
N GLY A 114 5.88 3.88 -27.43
CA GLY A 114 5.99 2.47 -27.79
C GLY A 114 6.35 1.53 -26.63
N HIS A 115 6.24 2.01 -25.39
CA HIS A 115 6.44 1.20 -24.19
C HIS A 115 5.11 0.70 -23.65
N LYS A 116 5.12 -0.54 -23.13
CA LYS A 116 3.98 -1.10 -22.39
C LYS A 116 4.38 -1.32 -20.94
N LEU A 117 3.74 -0.57 -20.06
CA LEU A 117 3.84 -0.76 -18.62
C LEU A 117 3.18 -2.07 -18.21
N SER A 118 3.76 -2.75 -17.22
CA SER A 118 3.47 -4.15 -16.90
C SER A 118 2.25 -4.31 -15.99
N SER A 119 1.95 -3.27 -15.21
CA SER A 119 0.97 -3.35 -14.15
C SER A 119 -0.46 -3.15 -14.66
N ARG A 120 -1.38 -3.85 -14.01
CA ARG A 120 -2.81 -3.53 -14.09
C ARG A 120 -3.10 -2.35 -13.17
N THR A 121 -4.16 -1.62 -13.48
CA THR A 121 -4.73 -0.60 -12.58
C THR A 121 -4.94 -1.21 -11.19
N PRO A 122 -4.33 -0.65 -10.12
CA PRO A 122 -4.50 -1.13 -8.76
C PRO A 122 -5.90 -0.87 -8.21
N ASP A 123 -6.29 -1.66 -7.21
CA ASP A 123 -7.54 -1.47 -6.48
C ASP A 123 -7.59 -0.08 -5.81
N GLY A 124 -8.76 0.54 -5.83
CA GLY A 124 -8.98 1.89 -5.32
C GLY A 124 -8.76 3.01 -6.35
N CYS A 125 -8.25 2.70 -7.54
CA CYS A 125 -8.26 3.65 -8.66
C CYS A 125 -9.59 3.60 -9.41
N MET A 126 -10.37 4.68 -9.30
CA MET A 126 -11.51 4.95 -10.17
C MET A 126 -11.14 6.12 -11.08
N TYR A 127 -11.11 5.88 -12.39
CA TYR A 127 -10.98 6.93 -13.39
C TYR A 127 -12.36 7.59 -13.52
N PHE A 128 -12.49 8.82 -13.01
CA PHE A 128 -13.68 9.66 -13.23
C PHE A 128 -13.44 10.55 -14.45
#